data_AF-A0A3B9WEL0-F1
#
_entry.id   AF-A0A3B9WEL0-F1
#
_cell.length_a   1.000
_cell.length_b   1.000
_cell.length_c   1.000
_cell.angle_alpha   90.00
_cell.angle_beta   90.00
_cell.angle_gamma   90.00
#
_symmetry.space_group_name_H-M   'P 1'
#
loop_
_entity.id
_entity.type
_entity.pdbx_description
1 polymer ?
#
loop_
_entity_poly.entity_id
_entity_poly.type
_entity_poly.pdbx_seq_one_letter_code
_entity_poly.pdbx_strand_id
1 'polypeptide(L)'
;MENTTAASIEKKLNELRDENGVVTLGRVLTLVILAQAGHSEMAVEAANYASHEHPCRIIVHVAHPGSEETRLDAQLRMGGDAGASEVILLHGYGELAEPTETLVSALLLPDAPIVAWWPHDFPQNPSASSIGRIAHRRITDSSRADEPFESLAQLSRQYTPGDTDLAWTRITNWR
;
A
#
# COMPACT_ATOMS: atom_id res chain seq x y z
N MET A 1 -2.78 -2.34 -17.71
CA MET A 1 -2.09 -1.22 -18.37
C MET A 1 -0.62 -1.56 -18.34
N GLU A 2 -0.03 -1.90 -19.48
CA GLU A 2 1.38 -2.26 -19.56
C GLU A 2 2.22 -1.00 -19.85
N ASN A 3 3.44 -0.95 -19.30
CA ASN A 3 4.42 0.12 -19.48
C ASN A 3 3.80 1.54 -19.40
N THR A 4 3.27 1.87 -18.23
CA THR A 4 2.49 3.09 -17.97
C THR A 4 3.22 4.05 -17.03
N THR A 5 2.62 5.22 -16.80
CA THR A 5 3.07 6.21 -15.82
C THR A 5 1.99 6.48 -14.78
N ALA A 6 2.37 7.04 -13.62
CA ALA A 6 1.41 7.47 -12.59
C ALA A 6 0.37 8.45 -13.14
N ALA A 7 0.78 9.39 -14.00
CA ALA A 7 -0.13 10.35 -14.65
C ALA A 7 -1.12 9.67 -15.61
N SER A 8 -0.67 8.68 -16.38
CA SER A 8 -1.56 7.89 -17.25
C SER A 8 -2.57 7.08 -16.45
N ILE A 9 -2.16 6.55 -15.29
CA ILE A 9 -3.03 5.83 -14.37
C ILE A 9 -4.08 6.77 -13.76
N GLU A 10 -3.67 7.93 -13.26
CA GLU A 10 -4.57 8.94 -12.71
C GLU A 10 -5.62 9.40 -13.73
N LYS A 11 -5.18 9.67 -14.97
CA LYS A 11 -6.09 9.99 -16.07
C LYS A 11 -7.11 8.87 -16.28
N LYS A 12 -6.67 7.60 -16.31
CA LYS A 12 -7.57 6.47 -16.50
C LYS A 12 -8.55 6.28 -15.33
N LEU A 13 -8.11 6.54 -14.10
CA LEU A 13 -8.98 6.54 -12.92
C LEU A 13 -10.09 7.59 -13.04
N ASN A 14 -9.78 8.80 -13.49
CA ASN A 14 -10.78 9.83 -13.71
C ASN A 14 -11.80 9.43 -14.79
N GLU A 15 -11.35 8.89 -15.92
CA GLU A 15 -12.24 8.35 -16.96
C GLU A 15 -13.19 7.27 -16.41
N LEU A 16 -12.67 6.31 -15.64
CA LEU A 16 -13.47 5.24 -15.05
C LEU A 16 -14.46 5.76 -13.99
N ARG A 17 -14.13 6.83 -13.27
CA ARG A 17 -15.06 7.45 -12.31
C ARG A 17 -16.22 8.13 -13.02
N ASP A 18 -15.94 8.84 -14.10
CA ASP A 18 -16.95 9.52 -14.92
C ASP A 18 -17.90 8.50 -15.57
N GLU A 19 -17.36 7.40 -16.11
CA GLU A 19 -18.14 6.30 -16.72
C GLU A 19 -19.10 5.62 -15.72
N ASN A 20 -18.67 5.45 -14.47
CA ASN A 20 -19.45 4.76 -13.44
C ASN A 20 -20.42 5.70 -12.69
N GLY A 21 -20.47 7.00 -13.01
CA GLY A 21 -21.38 7.97 -12.39
C GLY A 21 -21.18 8.12 -10.87
N VAL A 22 -20.01 7.75 -10.35
CA VAL A 22 -19.74 7.71 -8.91
C VAL A 22 -19.52 9.13 -8.39
N VAL A 23 -20.57 9.69 -7.78
CA VAL A 23 -20.53 10.95 -7.04
C VAL A 23 -19.71 10.72 -5.77
N THR A 24 -18.52 11.33 -5.75
CA THR A 24 -17.61 11.53 -4.61
C THR A 24 -17.79 10.59 -3.42
N LEU A 25 -16.97 9.54 -3.36
CA LEU A 25 -16.83 8.75 -2.13
C LEU A 25 -16.12 9.60 -1.08
N GLY A 26 -16.74 9.80 0.07
CA GLY A 26 -16.09 10.37 1.25
C GLY A 26 -15.01 9.40 1.73
N ARG A 27 -13.80 9.52 1.15
CA ARG A 27 -12.67 8.66 1.49
C ARG A 27 -11.99 9.20 2.72
N VAL A 28 -11.64 8.29 3.63
CA VAL A 28 -11.06 8.65 4.92
C VAL A 28 -9.54 8.46 4.97
N LEU A 29 -8.95 7.74 4.01
CA LEU A 29 -7.50 7.54 3.89
C LEU A 29 -7.07 7.02 2.49
N THR A 30 -5.76 7.09 2.24
CA THR A 30 -5.07 6.29 1.21
C THR A 30 -4.22 5.22 1.90
N LEU A 31 -4.46 3.93 1.59
CA LEU A 31 -3.68 2.80 2.08
C LEU A 31 -2.68 2.40 1.00
N VAL A 32 -1.39 2.52 1.31
CA VAL A 32 -0.27 2.13 0.46
C VAL A 32 0.31 0.82 0.98
N ILE A 33 0.10 -0.26 0.24
CA ILE A 33 0.59 -1.61 0.55
C ILE A 33 1.87 -1.85 -0.25
N LEU A 34 2.93 -2.26 0.43
CA LEU A 34 4.25 -2.48 -0.16
C LEU A 34 4.59 -3.96 -0.05
N ALA A 35 4.59 -4.68 -1.16
CA ALA A 35 4.77 -6.12 -1.19
C ALA A 35 5.79 -6.53 -2.26
N GLN A 36 6.36 -7.71 -2.11
CA GLN A 36 7.11 -8.37 -3.17
C GLN A 36 6.18 -9.23 -4.03
N ALA A 37 6.60 -9.53 -5.26
CA ALA A 37 5.89 -10.46 -6.14
C ALA A 37 5.63 -11.80 -5.43
N GLY A 38 4.38 -12.27 -5.47
CA GLY A 38 3.93 -13.49 -4.78
C GLY A 38 3.33 -13.27 -3.38
N HIS A 39 3.51 -12.09 -2.76
CA HIS A 39 3.04 -11.81 -1.40
C HIS A 39 1.90 -10.77 -1.31
N SER A 40 1.37 -10.31 -2.44
CA SER A 40 0.40 -9.19 -2.49
C SER A 40 -1.07 -9.61 -2.33
N GLU A 41 -1.45 -10.83 -2.73
CA GLU A 41 -2.87 -11.20 -2.88
C GLU A 41 -3.62 -11.20 -1.55
N MET A 42 -3.11 -11.87 -0.53
CA MET A 42 -3.72 -11.85 0.81
C MET A 42 -3.80 -10.45 1.42
N ALA A 43 -2.81 -9.58 1.13
CA ALA A 43 -2.82 -8.21 1.62
C ALA A 43 -3.89 -7.37 0.92
N VAL A 44 -4.07 -7.56 -0.39
CA VAL A 44 -5.16 -6.95 -1.16
C VAL A 44 -6.52 -7.39 -0.63
N GLU A 45 -6.72 -8.68 -0.36
CA GLU A 45 -7.98 -9.20 0.20
C GLU A 45 -8.29 -8.60 1.57
N ALA A 46 -7.31 -8.57 2.47
CA ALA A 46 -7.46 -7.97 3.80
C ALA A 46 -7.78 -6.47 3.72
N ALA A 47 -7.10 -5.75 2.82
CA ALA A 47 -7.35 -4.32 2.60
C ALA A 47 -8.73 -4.06 1.98
N ASN A 48 -9.15 -4.87 1.02
CA ASN A 48 -10.50 -4.81 0.45
C ASN A 48 -11.54 -5.01 1.54
N TYR A 49 -11.39 -6.04 2.38
CA TYR A 49 -12.32 -6.27 3.49
C TYR A 49 -12.39 -5.06 4.44
N ALA A 50 -11.24 -4.49 4.83
CA ALA A 50 -11.19 -3.30 5.67
C ALA A 50 -11.83 -2.07 5.00
N SER A 51 -11.76 -1.96 3.67
CA SER A 51 -12.31 -0.82 2.93
C SER A 51 -13.85 -0.76 2.91
N HIS A 52 -14.53 -1.89 3.18
CA HIS A 52 -15.99 -1.92 3.31
C HIS A 52 -16.47 -1.10 4.54
N GLU A 53 -15.75 -1.18 5.66
CA GLU A 53 -16.01 -0.42 6.89
C GLU A 53 -15.44 1.01 6.79
N HIS A 54 -14.31 1.15 6.10
CA HIS A 54 -13.56 2.40 5.98
C HIS A 54 -13.22 2.70 4.51
N PRO A 55 -14.12 3.38 3.77
CA PRO A 55 -13.90 3.70 2.37
C PRO A 55 -12.56 4.42 2.15
N CYS A 56 -11.66 3.77 1.43
CA CYS A 56 -10.30 4.26 1.18
C CYS A 56 -9.83 3.96 -0.25
N ARG A 57 -8.81 4.68 -0.71
CA ARG A 57 -8.06 4.30 -1.92
C ARG A 57 -6.96 3.33 -1.51
N ILE A 58 -6.87 2.19 -2.19
CA ILE A 58 -5.82 1.20 -1.96
C ILE A 58 -4.83 1.30 -3.13
N ILE A 59 -3.57 1.59 -2.82
CA ILE A 59 -2.45 1.52 -3.76
C ILE A 59 -1.58 0.35 -3.32
N VAL A 60 -1.31 -0.59 -4.20
CA VAL A 60 -0.45 -1.74 -3.93
C VAL A 60 0.74 -1.65 -4.84
N HIS A 61 1.92 -1.45 -4.30
CA HIS A 61 3.17 -1.58 -5.04
C HIS A 61 3.72 -2.99 -4.84
N VAL A 62 3.93 -3.68 -5.96
CA VAL A 62 4.48 -5.03 -6.05
C VAL A 62 5.85 -4.93 -6.69
N ALA A 63 6.90 -5.12 -5.89
CA ALA A 63 8.28 -5.15 -6.36
C ALA A 63 8.57 -6.48 -7.05
N HIS A 64 8.97 -6.42 -8.33
CA HIS A 64 9.51 -7.57 -9.08
C HIS A 64 11.03 -7.60 -9.01
N PRO A 65 11.68 -8.75 -9.27
CA PRO A 65 13.13 -8.87 -9.24
C PRO A 65 13.83 -7.84 -10.15
N GLY A 66 14.87 -7.19 -9.63
CA GLY A 66 15.54 -6.05 -10.28
C GLY A 66 16.35 -6.36 -11.55
N SER A 67 16.37 -7.61 -12.04
CA SER A 67 17.05 -7.99 -13.29
C SER A 67 16.24 -7.71 -14.55
N GLU A 68 14.99 -7.26 -14.41
CA GLU A 68 14.12 -6.91 -15.53
C GLU A 68 14.31 -5.46 -16.00
N GLU A 69 13.92 -5.17 -17.24
CA GLU A 69 13.88 -3.82 -17.78
C GLU A 69 12.96 -2.91 -16.94
N THR A 70 13.40 -1.66 -16.71
CA THR A 70 12.64 -0.67 -15.96
C THR A 70 11.30 -0.37 -16.64
N ARG A 71 10.20 -0.74 -15.99
CA ARG A 71 8.83 -0.43 -16.41
C ARG A 71 7.88 -0.45 -15.22
N LEU A 72 6.71 0.12 -15.42
CA LEU A 72 5.60 0.08 -14.46
C LEU A 72 4.37 -0.47 -15.18
N ASP A 73 3.83 -1.58 -14.69
CA ASP A 73 2.53 -2.07 -15.15
C ASP A 73 1.48 -1.74 -14.08
N ALA A 74 0.23 -1.51 -14.49
CA ALA A 74 -0.85 -1.20 -13.56
C ALA A 74 -2.14 -1.96 -13.86
N GLN A 75 -2.83 -2.36 -12.79
CA GLN A 75 -4.19 -2.90 -12.84
C GLN A 75 -5.09 -2.04 -11.97
N LEU A 76 -6.23 -1.64 -12.52
CA LEU A 76 -7.22 -0.83 -11.83
C LEU A 76 -8.44 -1.71 -11.56
N ARG A 77 -8.84 -1.80 -10.30
CA ARG A 77 -10.06 -2.49 -9.88
C ARG A 77 -10.96 -1.46 -9.23
N MET A 78 -12.17 -1.31 -9.77
CA MET A 78 -13.19 -0.42 -9.23
C MET A 78 -14.18 -1.26 -8.44
N GLY A 79 -14.38 -0.94 -7.15
CA GLY A 79 -15.46 -1.54 -6.37
C GLY A 79 -16.83 -1.00 -6.79
N GLY A 80 -17.84 -1.88 -6.93
CA GLY A 80 -19.24 -1.52 -7.19
C GLY A 80 -20.15 -1.74 -5.96
N ASP A 81 -21.16 -0.87 -5.81
CA ASP A 81 -22.31 -0.79 -4.86
C ASP A 81 -22.14 -1.15 -3.36
N ALA A 82 -20.98 -1.62 -2.89
CA ALA A 82 -20.75 -2.05 -1.52
C ALA A 82 -19.51 -1.42 -0.85
N GLY A 83 -19.24 -0.13 -1.13
CA GLY A 83 -18.13 0.62 -0.52
C GLY A 83 -16.93 0.74 -1.44
N ALA A 84 -17.15 1.36 -2.61
CA ALA A 84 -16.19 1.52 -3.69
C ALA A 84 -14.77 1.93 -3.24
N SER A 85 -13.88 0.95 -3.12
CA SER A 85 -12.45 1.18 -3.08
C SER A 85 -11.89 1.15 -4.49
N GLU A 86 -11.11 2.17 -4.84
CA GLU A 86 -10.21 2.11 -5.98
C GLU A 86 -8.99 1.32 -5.54
N VAL A 87 -8.81 0.14 -6.11
CA VAL A 87 -7.60 -0.66 -5.90
C VAL A 87 -6.71 -0.49 -7.12
N ILE A 88 -5.53 0.08 -6.89
CA ILE A 88 -4.52 0.36 -7.89
C ILE A 88 -3.34 -0.55 -7.62
N LEU A 89 -3.18 -1.62 -8.41
CA LEU A 89 -2.03 -2.50 -8.32
C LEU A 89 -0.97 -1.97 -9.28
N LEU A 90 0.21 -1.68 -8.75
CA LEU A 90 1.40 -1.21 -9.44
C LEU A 90 2.45 -2.33 -9.41
N HIS A 91 2.83 -2.84 -10.57
CA HIS A 91 3.88 -3.82 -10.72
C HIS A 91 5.13 -3.09 -11.18
N GLY A 92 6.09 -2.93 -10.26
CA GLY A 92 7.34 -2.22 -10.50
C GLY A 92 8.47 -3.16 -10.90
N TYR A 93 9.17 -2.82 -11.98
CA TYR A 93 10.29 -3.58 -12.52
C TYR A 93 11.53 -2.70 -12.64
N GLY A 94 12.72 -3.30 -12.61
CA GLY A 94 13.99 -2.57 -12.67
C GLY A 94 14.08 -1.49 -11.59
N GLU A 95 14.39 -0.25 -11.98
CA GLU A 95 14.46 0.88 -11.04
C GLU A 95 13.11 1.23 -10.40
N LEU A 96 11.99 0.89 -11.05
CA LEU A 96 10.63 1.14 -10.54
C LEU A 96 10.13 0.05 -9.59
N ALA A 97 10.93 -1.01 -9.36
CA ALA A 97 10.69 -1.98 -8.30
C ALA A 97 10.94 -1.40 -6.90
N GLU A 98 11.63 -0.26 -6.78
CA GLU A 98 11.74 0.48 -5.52
C GLU A 98 10.54 1.43 -5.35
N PRO A 99 9.74 1.29 -4.27
CA PRO A 99 8.61 2.17 -4.04
C PRO A 99 9.06 3.55 -3.53
N THR A 100 8.91 4.57 -4.37
CA THR A 100 9.24 5.95 -4.02
C THR A 100 7.99 6.82 -3.84
N GLU A 101 8.13 7.90 -3.06
CA GLU A 101 7.09 8.92 -2.92
C GLU A 101 6.69 9.49 -4.29
N THR A 102 7.67 9.76 -5.16
CA THR A 102 7.44 10.29 -6.50
C THR A 102 6.60 9.34 -7.35
N LEU A 103 6.75 8.03 -7.19
CA LEU A 103 5.99 7.04 -7.94
C LEU A 103 4.50 7.05 -7.58
N VAL A 104 4.18 7.29 -6.31
CA VAL A 104 2.79 7.21 -5.82
C VAL A 104 2.09 8.56 -5.67
N SER A 105 2.84 9.67 -5.68
CA SER A 105 2.33 11.01 -5.33
C SER A 105 1.09 11.43 -6.13
N ALA A 106 1.08 11.23 -7.45
CA ALA A 106 -0.06 11.53 -8.32
C ALA A 106 -1.30 10.66 -8.05
N LEU A 107 -1.13 9.53 -7.36
CA LEU A 107 -2.20 8.60 -7.03
C LEU A 107 -2.74 8.82 -5.61
N LEU A 108 -2.10 9.66 -4.80
CA LEU A 108 -2.55 10.00 -3.46
C LEU A 108 -3.82 10.88 -3.51
N LEU A 109 -4.63 10.77 -2.45
CA LEU A 109 -5.72 11.72 -2.24
C LEU A 109 -5.16 12.96 -1.54
N PRO A 110 -5.46 14.18 -2.02
CA PRO A 110 -4.82 15.41 -1.55
C PRO A 110 -5.04 15.72 -0.06
N ASP A 111 -6.20 15.35 0.49
CA ASP A 111 -6.60 15.71 1.87
C ASP A 111 -6.81 14.50 2.79
N ALA A 112 -6.46 13.28 2.34
CA ALA A 112 -6.65 12.07 3.13
C ALA A 112 -5.33 11.60 3.77
N PRO A 113 -5.33 11.15 5.03
CA PRO A 113 -4.15 10.59 5.66
C PRO A 113 -3.63 9.39 4.87
N ILE A 114 -2.30 9.26 4.84
CA ILE A 114 -1.59 8.17 4.16
C ILE A 114 -1.23 7.12 5.21
N VAL A 115 -1.61 5.88 4.95
CA VAL A 115 -1.23 4.71 5.76
C VAL A 115 -0.33 3.83 4.91
N ALA A 116 0.91 3.63 5.33
CA ALA A 116 1.82 2.68 4.70
C ALA A 116 1.75 1.33 5.42
N TRP A 117 1.71 0.23 4.68
CA TRP A 117 1.67 -1.11 5.23
C TRP A 117 2.63 -2.05 4.50
N TRP A 118 3.54 -2.64 5.27
CA TRP A 118 4.44 -3.72 4.85
C TRP A 118 3.94 -5.04 5.47
N PRO A 119 3.31 -5.94 4.69
CA PRO A 119 2.71 -7.16 5.21
C PRO A 119 3.71 -8.31 5.46
N HIS A 120 4.92 -8.23 4.90
CA HIS A 120 6.01 -9.19 5.08
C HIS A 120 7.34 -8.45 5.26
N ASP A 121 7.98 -8.04 4.16
CA ASP A 121 9.26 -7.36 4.21
C ASP A 121 9.09 -5.87 4.46
N PHE A 122 9.78 -5.36 5.48
CA PHE A 122 9.80 -3.94 5.81
C PHE A 122 11.23 -3.40 5.91
N PRO A 123 11.42 -2.10 5.61
CA PRO A 123 12.72 -1.46 5.73
C PRO A 123 13.22 -1.46 7.18
N GLN A 124 14.53 -1.32 7.35
CA GLN A 124 15.13 -1.34 8.68
C GLN A 124 14.58 -0.25 9.61
N ASN A 125 14.30 0.91 9.03
CA ASN A 125 13.61 2.02 9.66
C ASN A 125 12.42 2.43 8.77
N PRO A 126 11.18 2.01 9.12
CA PRO A 126 9.98 2.38 8.38
C PRO A 126 9.78 3.88 8.23
N SER A 127 10.01 4.68 9.27
CA SER A 127 9.80 6.14 9.22
C SER A 127 10.81 6.87 8.33
N ALA A 128 11.99 6.30 8.10
CA ALA A 128 13.00 6.84 7.20
C ALA A 128 12.83 6.42 5.74
N SER A 129 12.03 5.39 5.43
CA SER A 129 11.77 4.94 4.06
C SER A 129 11.07 6.01 3.21
N SER A 130 11.19 5.94 1.87
CA SER A 130 10.59 6.97 1.00
C SER A 130 9.08 7.12 1.21
N ILE A 131 8.35 6.01 1.30
CA ILE A 131 6.91 6.03 1.58
C ILE A 131 6.63 6.34 3.05
N GLY A 132 7.45 5.85 3.98
CA GLY A 132 7.22 6.07 5.40
C GLY A 132 7.32 7.53 5.83
N ARG A 133 8.16 8.34 5.15
CA ARG A 133 8.28 9.79 5.44
C ARG A 133 7.01 10.58 5.17
N ILE A 134 6.21 10.17 4.18
CA ILE A 134 4.92 10.81 3.87
C ILE A 134 3.74 10.15 4.60
N ALA A 135 3.94 8.96 5.16
CA ALA A 135 2.90 8.21 5.82
C ALA A 135 2.61 8.76 7.22
N HIS A 136 1.33 8.95 7.53
CA HIS A 136 0.84 9.33 8.85
C HIS A 136 0.82 8.12 9.81
N ARG A 137 0.56 6.93 9.25
CA ARG A 137 0.63 5.65 9.96
C ARG A 137 1.49 4.67 9.18
N ARG A 138 2.31 3.90 9.89
CA ARG A 138 3.21 2.91 9.31
C ARG A 138 2.98 1.57 9.99
N ILE A 139 2.48 0.61 9.23
CA ILE A 139 2.07 -0.70 9.72
C ILE A 139 3.10 -1.72 9.25
N THR A 140 3.61 -2.51 10.18
CA THR A 140 4.55 -3.62 9.93
C THR A 140 3.98 -4.91 10.53
N ASP A 141 4.55 -6.06 10.21
CA ASP A 141 4.22 -7.34 10.84
C ASP A 141 5.48 -8.16 11.09
N SER A 142 6.15 -7.90 12.21
CA SER A 142 7.35 -8.61 12.62
C SER A 142 7.19 -10.12 12.75
N SER A 143 5.98 -10.62 13.03
CA SER A 143 5.76 -12.08 13.14
C SER A 143 5.72 -12.81 11.79
N ARG A 144 5.64 -12.06 10.68
CA ARG A 144 5.73 -12.58 9.31
C ARG A 144 7.10 -12.40 8.68
N ALA A 145 8.05 -11.78 9.39
CA ALA A 145 9.44 -11.69 8.98
C ALA A 145 10.16 -13.04 9.19
N ASP A 146 11.25 -13.26 8.45
CA ASP A 146 12.06 -14.48 8.56
C ASP A 146 12.62 -14.70 9.98
N GLU A 147 13.04 -13.61 10.63
CA GLU A 147 13.55 -13.59 12.00
C GLU A 147 12.67 -12.68 12.89
N PRO A 148 11.54 -13.18 13.42
CA PRO A 148 10.55 -12.33 14.09
C PRO A 148 11.06 -11.55 15.29
N PHE A 149 11.83 -12.20 16.16
CA PHE A 149 12.33 -11.57 17.38
C PHE A 149 13.36 -10.48 17.06
N GLU A 150 14.28 -10.74 16.15
CA GLU A 150 15.28 -9.77 15.71
C GLU A 150 14.62 -8.59 15.02
N SER A 151 13.64 -8.87 14.16
CA SER A 151 12.86 -7.85 13.45
C SER A 151 12.09 -6.94 14.41
N LEU A 152 11.41 -7.51 15.42
CA LEU A 152 10.73 -6.73 16.46
C LEU A 152 11.72 -5.91 17.31
N ALA A 153 12.85 -6.51 17.71
CA ALA A 153 13.89 -5.81 18.45
C ALA A 153 14.47 -4.64 17.65
N GLN A 154 14.65 -4.80 16.34
CA GLN A 154 15.09 -3.75 15.43
C GLN A 154 14.05 -2.63 15.34
N LEU A 155 12.78 -2.95 15.11
CA LEU A 155 11.69 -1.96 15.07
C LEU A 155 11.60 -1.18 16.38
N SER A 156 11.78 -1.83 17.53
CA SER A 156 11.74 -1.15 18.84
C SER A 156 12.82 -0.06 19.00
N ARG A 157 13.98 -0.23 18.35
CA ARG A 157 15.08 0.75 18.39
C ARG A 157 14.86 1.95 17.45
N GLN A 158 14.03 1.79 16.42
CA GLN A 158 13.77 2.79 15.39
C GLN A 158 12.36 3.41 15.49
N TYR A 159 11.62 3.06 16.55
CA TYR A 159 10.23 3.48 16.72
C TYR A 159 10.06 4.99 16.62
N THR A 160 9.10 5.38 15.78
CA THR A 160 8.64 6.76 15.62
C THR A 160 7.13 6.82 15.86
N PRO A 161 6.58 7.89 16.49
CA PRO A 161 5.14 8.05 16.61
C PRO A 161 4.43 7.87 15.26
N GLY A 162 3.42 6.99 15.24
CA GLY A 162 2.72 6.58 14.01
C GLY A 162 3.05 5.16 13.55
N ASP A 163 4.09 4.54 14.10
CA ASP A 163 4.45 3.14 13.84
C ASP A 163 3.55 2.19 14.64
N THR A 164 3.12 1.10 13.99
CA THR A 164 2.37 0.00 14.58
C THR A 164 2.88 -1.32 14.01
N ASP A 165 3.08 -2.31 14.86
CA ASP A 165 3.44 -3.67 14.45
C ASP A 165 2.31 -4.67 14.74
N LEU A 166 1.73 -5.29 13.72
CA LEU A 166 0.56 -6.15 13.86
C LEU A 166 0.79 -7.42 14.69
N ALA A 167 2.03 -7.80 15.01
CA ALA A 167 2.29 -8.94 15.88
C ALA A 167 1.64 -8.75 17.26
N TRP A 168 1.42 -7.50 17.71
CA TRP A 168 0.70 -7.23 18.96
C TRP A 168 -0.70 -7.85 18.97
N THR A 169 -1.39 -7.96 17.83
CA THR A 169 -2.74 -8.54 17.78
C THR A 169 -2.75 -10.04 18.12
N ARG A 170 -1.61 -10.72 17.95
CA ARG A 170 -1.43 -12.15 18.20
C ARG A 170 -0.91 -12.45 19.61
N ILE A 171 -0.45 -11.45 20.37
CA ILE A 171 -0.01 -11.66 21.76
C ILE A 171 -1.20 -11.70 22.73
N THR A 172 -2.36 -11.22 22.31
CA THR A 172 -3.59 -11.29 23.10
C THR A 172 -4.29 -12.62 22.87
N ASN A 173 -4.10 -13.57 23.78
CA ASN A 173 -5.03 -14.69 24.02
C ASN A 173 -6.35 -14.20 24.67
N TRP A 174 -6.91 -13.09 24.19
CA TRP A 174 -8.14 -12.53 24.74
C TRP A 174 -9.32 -13.00 23.89
N ARG A 175 -9.99 -13.98 24.49
CA ARG A 175 -11.27 -14.65 24.18
C ARG A 175 -12.25 -13.88 23.29
#